data_AF-A0A7R8WUV0-F1
#
_entry.id   AF-A0A7R8WUV0-F1
#
_cell.length_a   1.000
_cell.length_b   1.000
_cell.length_c   1.000
_cell.angle_alpha   90.00
_cell.angle_beta   90.00
_cell.angle_gamma   90.00
#
_symmetry.space_group_name_H-M   'P 1'
#
loop_
_entity.id
_entity.type
_entity.pdbx_description
1 polymer ?
#
loop_
_entity_poly.entity_id
_entity_poly.type
_entity_poly.pdbx_seq_one_letter_code
_entity_poly.pdbx_strand_id
1 'polypeptide(L)'
;MRREAASGKQGGRTVEIQRLIGRALRAGVDRVALGERQITVDCDVIQADGGTRCAAITGGWVALRLAVNRLIKAGDVTSDPLISEVAAVSCGLYAGQPVLDLDYAEDSEAGADGNFILRGDGQLIEVQMSAEGSTFSRDQMTTLLDLAEKGVGELVAAQRAALLVATHNQGKLDEIAALLKPYGVAVVGAKEMRLPEPEETGTTFVENARIKAHAAAQATGLPALSDDSGIEIDALDGQPGVYTADWAETDAGRDFVMAMEKSHDMLVKSGVDQPWTARFCCTLVLAWPDGHDEVFP
;
A
#
# COMPACT_ATOMS: atom_id res chain seq x y z
N MET A 1 32.87 -3.15 0.96
CA MET A 1 33.16 -1.80 1.49
C MET A 1 33.41 -1.91 3.00
N ARG A 2 34.50 -1.35 3.55
CA ARG A 2 34.74 -1.35 5.02
C ARG A 2 33.87 -0.27 5.66
N ARG A 3 33.09 -0.59 6.69
CA ARG A 3 32.29 0.39 7.46
C ARG A 3 33.22 1.45 8.08
N GLU A 4 32.94 2.74 7.86
CA GLU A 4 33.70 3.85 8.47
C GLU A 4 33.74 3.78 10.00
N ALA A 5 32.70 3.22 10.63
CA ALA A 5 32.70 2.98 12.07
C ALA A 5 33.86 2.08 12.54
N ALA A 6 34.37 1.20 11.67
CA ALA A 6 35.50 0.33 11.97
C ALA A 6 36.88 1.02 11.81
N SER A 7 36.94 2.23 11.22
CA SER A 7 38.20 3.01 11.06
C SER A 7 38.41 4.07 12.14
N GLY A 8 37.53 4.15 13.15
CA GLY A 8 37.75 4.91 14.39
C GLY A 8 37.23 6.36 14.40
N LYS A 9 36.83 6.93 13.26
CA LYS A 9 36.11 8.22 13.17
C LYS A 9 35.18 8.23 11.96
N GLN A 10 33.90 8.49 12.18
CA GLN A 10 32.92 8.71 11.10
C GLN A 10 33.15 10.09 10.46
N GLY A 11 32.95 10.19 9.15
CA GLY A 11 33.03 11.46 8.42
C GLY A 11 31.94 12.46 8.85
N GLY A 12 32.21 13.75 8.68
CA GLY A 12 31.26 14.83 9.04
C GLY A 12 29.90 14.68 8.36
N ARG A 13 29.90 14.34 7.06
CA ARG A 13 28.69 14.07 6.25
C ARG A 13 27.89 12.89 6.82
N THR A 14 28.55 11.80 7.23
CA THR A 14 27.90 10.64 7.82
C THR A 14 27.15 11.01 9.11
N VAL A 15 27.76 11.81 9.97
CA VAL A 15 27.15 12.27 11.23
C VAL A 15 26.00 13.25 10.98
N GLU A 16 26.14 14.14 10.00
CA GLU A 16 25.09 15.05 9.57
C GLU A 16 23.84 14.28 9.11
N ILE A 17 24.00 13.31 8.21
CA ILE A 17 22.90 12.51 7.66
C ILE A 17 22.24 11.67 8.76
N GLN A 18 23.01 11.03 9.64
CA GLN A 18 22.45 10.28 10.77
C GLN A 18 21.58 11.15 11.68
N ARG A 19 22.03 12.38 11.95
CA ARG A 19 21.25 13.34 12.76
C ARG A 19 20.01 13.80 12.02
N LEU A 20 20.10 14.05 10.71
CA LEU A 20 18.98 14.43 9.86
C LEU A 20 17.89 13.35 9.87
N ILE A 21 18.25 12.10 9.56
CA ILE A 21 17.32 10.95 9.58
C ILE A 21 16.65 10.84 10.95
N GLY A 22 17.44 10.87 12.03
CA GLY A 22 16.90 10.79 13.37
C GLY A 22 15.93 11.92 13.72
N ARG A 23 16.22 13.17 13.31
CA ARG A 23 15.31 14.32 13.53
C ARG A 23 14.03 14.17 12.73
N ALA A 24 14.15 13.81 11.44
CA ALA A 24 13.02 13.61 10.54
C ALA A 24 12.04 12.58 11.09
N LEU A 25 12.52 11.38 11.40
CA LEU A 25 11.65 10.29 11.88
C LEU A 25 10.97 10.63 13.21
N ARG A 26 11.68 11.28 14.14
CA ARG A 26 11.09 11.70 15.43
C ARG A 26 9.95 12.71 15.28
N ALA A 27 9.91 13.49 14.19
CA ALA A 27 8.83 14.45 13.96
C ALA A 27 7.49 13.76 13.64
N GLY A 28 7.51 12.50 13.17
CA GLY A 28 6.32 11.68 12.96
C GLY A 28 5.92 10.80 14.15
N VAL A 29 6.58 10.91 15.31
CA VAL A 29 6.42 9.97 16.44
C VAL A 29 5.98 10.68 17.71
N ASP A 30 4.89 10.21 18.31
CA ASP A 30 4.57 10.49 19.72
C ASP A 30 5.44 9.61 20.63
N ARG A 31 6.45 10.25 21.24
CA ARG A 31 7.39 9.59 22.15
C ARG A 31 6.78 9.22 23.49
N VAL A 32 5.68 9.87 23.90
CA VAL A 32 4.97 9.50 25.12
C VAL A 32 4.22 8.19 24.89
N ALA A 33 3.52 8.07 23.76
CA ALA A 33 2.84 6.85 23.36
C ALA A 33 3.80 5.66 23.13
N LEU A 34 5.02 5.93 22.64
CA LEU A 34 6.04 4.89 22.45
C LEU A 34 6.59 4.32 23.78
N GLY A 35 6.56 5.14 24.84
CA GLY A 35 7.13 4.83 26.15
C GLY A 35 8.65 4.86 26.18
N GLU A 36 9.24 4.32 27.26
CA GLU A 36 10.70 4.30 27.49
C GLU A 36 11.40 3.26 26.61
N ARG A 37 11.43 3.52 25.29
CA ARG A 37 12.02 2.64 24.29
C ARG A 37 12.88 3.42 23.32
N GLN A 38 13.90 2.74 22.84
CA GLN A 38 14.74 3.24 21.77
C GLN A 38 14.61 2.32 20.55
N ILE A 39 14.19 2.90 19.43
CA ILE A 39 14.23 2.23 18.13
C ILE A 39 15.44 2.79 17.39
N THR A 40 16.34 1.89 16.99
CA THR A 40 17.49 2.23 16.15
C THR A 40 17.12 1.93 14.71
N VAL A 41 17.25 2.93 13.84
CA VAL A 41 17.08 2.80 12.40
C VAL A 41 18.45 2.82 11.76
N ASP A 42 18.78 1.76 11.02
CA ASP A 42 20.04 1.62 10.29
C ASP A 42 19.76 1.71 8.79
N CYS A 43 20.49 2.59 8.11
CA CYS A 43 20.31 2.86 6.69
C CYS A 43 21.65 2.66 5.98
N ASP A 44 21.80 1.51 5.31
CA ASP A 44 22.97 1.18 4.52
C ASP A 44 22.67 1.43 3.02
N VAL A 45 23.38 2.40 2.42
CA VAL A 45 23.27 2.69 0.98
C VAL A 45 24.09 1.65 0.21
N ILE A 46 23.41 0.75 -0.49
CA ILE A 46 24.03 -0.31 -1.31
C ILE A 46 24.38 0.18 -2.72
N GLN A 47 23.62 1.15 -3.24
CA GLN A 47 23.80 1.80 -4.53
C GLN A 47 23.41 3.27 -4.37
N ALA A 48 24.15 4.17 -5.00
CA ALA A 48 23.94 5.60 -4.92
C ALA A 48 23.87 6.21 -6.31
N ASP A 49 22.80 6.98 -6.58
CA ASP A 49 22.57 7.66 -7.85
C ASP A 49 21.76 8.96 -7.63
N GLY A 50 22.19 9.78 -6.66
CA GLY A 50 21.40 10.93 -6.18
C GLY A 50 20.41 10.55 -5.06
N GLY A 51 19.84 11.54 -4.38
CA GLY A 51 18.71 11.38 -3.44
C GLY A 51 18.90 10.47 -2.20
N THR A 52 20.06 9.82 -2.00
CA THR A 52 20.21 8.72 -1.02
C THR A 52 19.82 9.05 0.42
N ARG A 53 19.99 10.30 0.87
CA ARG A 53 19.57 10.74 2.21
C ARG A 53 18.05 10.86 2.34
N CYS A 54 17.38 11.32 1.28
CA CYS A 54 15.93 11.40 1.21
C CYS A 54 15.32 10.00 1.17
N ALA A 55 15.87 9.12 0.33
CA ALA A 55 15.50 7.71 0.29
C ALA A 55 15.65 7.02 1.67
N ALA A 56 16.74 7.32 2.40
CA ALA A 56 16.95 6.77 3.75
C ALA A 56 15.91 7.24 4.77
N ILE A 57 15.42 8.49 4.68
CA ILE A 57 14.33 9.00 5.52
C ILE A 57 13.02 8.28 5.18
N THR A 58 12.66 8.26 3.90
CA THR A 58 11.41 7.65 3.41
C THR A 58 11.34 6.16 3.71
N GLY A 59 12.43 5.41 3.48
CA GLY A 59 12.53 3.99 3.82
C GLY A 59 12.64 3.74 5.33
N GLY A 60 13.34 4.62 6.06
CA GLY A 60 13.43 4.58 7.51
C GLY A 60 12.08 4.69 8.21
N TRP A 61 11.15 5.46 7.64
CA TRP A 61 9.78 5.54 8.13
C TRP A 61 9.02 4.21 7.99
N VAL A 62 9.14 3.55 6.83
CA VAL A 62 8.52 2.22 6.61
C VAL A 62 9.09 1.19 7.59
N ALA A 63 10.41 1.17 7.78
CA ALA A 63 11.05 0.28 8.74
C ALA A 63 10.57 0.54 10.18
N LEU A 64 10.41 1.82 10.56
CA LEU A 64 9.87 2.22 11.86
C LEU A 64 8.42 1.74 12.04
N ARG A 65 7.57 1.89 11.03
CA ARG A 65 6.19 1.36 11.03
C ARG A 65 6.15 -0.14 11.26
N LEU A 66 6.99 -0.92 10.57
CA LEU A 66 7.08 -2.37 10.77
C LEU A 66 7.52 -2.74 12.19
N ALA A 67 8.49 -2.02 12.75
CA ALA A 67 8.95 -2.23 14.12
C ALA A 67 7.85 -1.93 15.15
N VAL A 68 7.15 -0.81 15.00
CA VAL A 68 6.02 -0.41 15.86
C VAL A 68 4.88 -1.43 15.79
N ASN A 69 4.51 -1.89 14.60
CA ASN A 69 3.48 -2.92 14.43
C ASN A 69 3.82 -4.20 15.20
N ARG A 70 5.10 -4.60 15.22
CA ARG A 70 5.57 -5.75 16.01
C ARG A 70 5.43 -5.51 17.52
N LEU A 71 5.74 -4.30 18.00
CA LEU A 71 5.60 -3.93 19.41
C LEU A 71 4.12 -3.91 19.84
N ILE A 72 3.24 -3.38 19.00
CA ILE A 72 1.79 -3.38 19.23
C ILE A 72 1.27 -4.81 19.31
N LYS A 73 1.66 -5.67 18.35
CA LYS A 73 1.27 -7.07 18.32
C LYS A 73 1.76 -7.85 19.55
N ALA A 74 2.93 -7.50 20.08
CA ALA A 74 3.47 -8.08 21.31
C ALA A 74 2.80 -7.55 22.59
N GLY A 75 2.00 -6.49 22.50
CA GLY A 75 1.41 -5.80 23.65
C GLY A 75 2.39 -4.87 24.39
N ASP A 76 3.60 -4.66 23.86
CA ASP A 76 4.59 -3.76 24.45
C ASP A 76 4.18 -2.29 24.31
N VAL A 77 3.48 -1.96 23.22
CA VAL A 77 2.94 -0.63 22.94
C VAL A 77 1.43 -0.74 22.82
N THR A 78 0.70 0.01 23.63
CA THR A 78 -0.76 -0.12 23.75
C THR A 78 -1.55 0.70 22.74
N SER A 79 -0.93 1.71 22.13
CA SER A 79 -1.54 2.63 21.16
C SER A 79 -0.53 3.00 20.09
N ASP A 80 -0.98 3.24 18.86
CA ASP A 80 -0.07 3.59 17.76
C ASP A 80 0.66 4.92 18.03
N PRO A 81 2.00 4.91 18.19
CA PRO A 81 2.79 6.12 18.42
C PRO A 81 3.13 6.88 17.14
N LEU A 82 2.82 6.36 15.95
CA LEU A 82 3.15 7.00 14.68
C LEU A 82 2.01 7.93 14.24
N ILE A 83 2.23 9.24 14.36
CA ILE A 83 1.18 10.26 14.23
C ILE A 83 0.99 10.80 12.80
N SER A 84 2.01 10.69 11.95
CA SER A 84 1.93 11.01 10.52
C SER A 84 3.15 10.49 9.81
N GLU A 85 2.97 10.08 8.56
CA GLU A 85 4.04 9.63 7.67
C GLU A 85 5.14 10.66 7.53
N VAL A 86 6.37 10.19 7.30
CA VAL A 86 7.54 11.03 7.05
C VAL A 86 8.16 10.56 5.73
N ALA A 87 8.32 11.50 4.81
CA ALA A 87 9.01 11.27 3.55
C ALA A 87 9.84 12.50 3.18
N ALA A 88 10.78 12.28 2.27
CA ALA A 88 11.69 13.30 1.81
C ALA A 88 12.01 13.12 0.32
N VAL A 89 12.26 14.24 -0.35
CA VAL A 89 12.68 14.30 -1.76
C VAL A 89 13.80 15.34 -1.92
N SER A 90 14.65 15.14 -2.91
CA SER A 90 15.53 16.21 -3.41
C SER A 90 14.80 17.01 -4.48
N CYS A 91 15.04 18.32 -4.54
CA CYS A 91 14.62 19.17 -5.66
C CYS A 91 15.72 20.20 -5.95
N GLY A 92 15.79 20.69 -7.18
CA GLY A 92 16.74 21.75 -7.52
C GLY A 92 16.49 22.42 -8.85
N LEU A 93 17.35 23.37 -9.18
CA LEU A 93 17.36 24.13 -10.41
C LEU A 93 18.46 23.61 -11.33
N TYR A 94 18.12 22.67 -12.20
CA TYR A 94 19.02 22.13 -13.21
C TYR A 94 18.82 22.87 -14.54
N ALA A 95 19.89 23.47 -15.09
CA ALA A 95 19.83 24.35 -16.27
C ALA A 95 18.74 25.46 -16.17
N GLY A 96 18.49 25.95 -14.96
CA GLY A 96 17.46 26.96 -14.68
C GLY A 96 16.02 26.44 -14.61
N GLN A 97 15.81 25.13 -14.81
CA GLN A 97 14.51 24.48 -14.67
C GLN A 97 14.36 23.81 -13.30
N PRO A 98 13.20 23.92 -12.65
CA PRO A 98 12.93 23.22 -11.40
C PRO A 98 12.70 21.73 -11.67
N VAL A 99 13.44 20.88 -10.98
CA VAL A 99 13.42 19.41 -11.12
C VAL A 99 13.18 18.76 -9.76
N LEU A 100 12.36 17.72 -9.75
CA LEU A 100 12.05 16.88 -8.59
C LEU A 100 12.86 15.58 -8.71
N ASP A 101 13.37 15.10 -7.57
CA ASP A 101 14.09 13.84 -7.40
C ASP A 101 15.35 13.74 -8.28
N LEU A 102 16.27 14.70 -8.07
CA LEU A 102 17.52 14.81 -8.83
C LEU A 102 18.34 13.50 -8.78
N ASP A 103 18.71 13.01 -9.96
CA ASP A 103 19.74 11.97 -10.09
C ASP A 103 21.14 12.52 -9.82
N TYR A 104 22.18 11.67 -9.84
CA TYR A 104 23.55 12.11 -9.55
C TYR A 104 24.07 13.17 -10.55
N ALA A 105 23.76 13.03 -11.83
CA ALA A 105 24.23 13.95 -12.85
C ALA A 105 23.56 15.32 -12.68
N GLU A 106 22.25 15.32 -12.49
CA GLU A 106 21.44 16.52 -12.24
C GLU A 106 21.87 17.23 -10.95
N ASP A 107 22.08 16.50 -9.85
CA ASP A 107 22.54 17.03 -8.55
C ASP A 107 23.93 17.68 -8.66
N SER A 108 24.84 17.05 -9.41
CA SER A 108 26.22 17.53 -9.56
C SER A 108 26.35 18.83 -10.38
N GLU A 109 25.36 19.13 -11.21
CA GLU A 109 25.35 20.28 -12.13
C GLU A 109 24.25 21.30 -11.79
N ALA A 110 23.44 21.05 -10.76
CA ALA A 110 22.38 21.95 -10.34
C ALA A 110 22.96 23.31 -9.88
N GLY A 111 22.29 24.39 -10.28
CA GLY A 111 22.65 25.74 -9.81
C GLY A 111 22.35 25.90 -8.32
N ALA A 112 21.21 25.38 -7.89
CA ALA A 112 20.79 25.31 -6.50
C ALA A 112 19.99 24.03 -6.29
N ASP A 113 20.20 23.37 -5.16
CA ASP A 113 19.62 22.07 -4.83
C ASP A 113 19.20 22.06 -3.36
N GLY A 114 18.31 21.16 -3.00
CA GLY A 114 17.94 20.98 -1.62
C GLY A 114 17.19 19.68 -1.34
N ASN A 115 17.15 19.36 -0.06
CA ASN A 115 16.41 18.23 0.49
C ASN A 115 15.23 18.78 1.29
N PHE A 116 14.04 18.28 0.96
CA PHE A 116 12.77 18.73 1.52
C PHE A 116 12.13 17.56 2.26
N ILE A 117 11.88 17.73 3.56
CA ILE A 117 11.38 16.68 4.43
C ILE A 117 10.03 17.13 4.99
N LEU A 118 8.98 16.37 4.70
CA LEU A 118 7.60 16.70 5.06
C LEU A 118 6.94 15.55 5.81
N ARG A 119 5.94 15.90 6.61
CA ARG A 119 4.95 14.98 7.13
C ARG A 119 3.85 14.74 6.10
N GLY A 120 3.19 13.59 6.19
CA GLY A 120 2.03 13.22 5.37
C GLY A 120 0.80 14.12 5.53
N ASP A 121 0.77 15.00 6.53
CA ASP A 121 -0.23 16.07 6.69
C ASP A 121 0.20 17.42 6.07
N GLY A 122 1.27 17.43 5.27
CA GLY A 122 1.78 18.61 4.57
C GLY A 122 2.68 19.52 5.42
N GLN A 123 2.88 19.22 6.71
CA GLN A 123 3.76 20.03 7.55
C GLN A 123 5.25 19.81 7.19
N LEU A 124 5.98 20.89 6.97
CA LEU A 124 7.43 20.86 6.78
C LEU A 124 8.14 20.48 8.08
N ILE A 125 9.05 19.51 8.00
CA ILE A 125 9.93 19.11 9.12
C ILE A 125 11.25 19.88 9.03
N GLU A 126 11.92 19.81 7.87
CA GLU A 126 13.22 20.43 7.65
C GLU A 126 13.42 20.64 6.14
N VAL A 127 14.01 21.79 5.79
CA VAL A 127 14.42 22.11 4.41
C VAL A 127 15.89 22.49 4.46
N GLN A 128 16.71 21.76 3.70
CA GLN A 128 18.14 22.03 3.57
C GLN A 128 18.43 22.35 2.11
N MET A 129 18.61 23.63 1.81
CA MET A 129 18.84 24.10 0.44
C MET A 129 20.14 24.90 0.35
N SER A 130 20.90 24.65 -0.72
CA SER A 130 22.18 25.27 -1.05
C SER A 130 22.17 25.84 -2.46
N ALA A 131 23.01 26.84 -2.68
CA ALA A 131 23.19 27.51 -3.97
C ALA A 131 24.68 27.51 -4.30
N GLU A 132 25.23 26.34 -4.63
CA GLU A 132 26.67 26.18 -4.91
C GLU A 132 27.05 26.69 -6.30
N GLY A 133 26.14 26.59 -7.29
CA GLY A 133 26.37 27.03 -8.67
C GLY A 133 25.80 28.42 -8.99
N SER A 134 24.55 28.68 -8.61
CA SER A 134 23.88 29.97 -8.83
C SER A 134 22.83 30.29 -7.77
N THR A 135 22.60 31.58 -7.54
CA THR A 135 21.57 32.05 -6.61
C THR A 135 20.17 31.80 -7.16
N PHE A 136 19.20 31.58 -6.28
CA PHE A 136 17.78 31.42 -6.63
C PHE A 136 16.93 32.55 -6.06
N SER A 137 15.79 32.82 -6.70
CA SER A 137 14.79 33.79 -6.26
C SER A 137 13.82 33.18 -5.25
N ARG A 138 13.06 34.05 -4.57
CA ARG A 138 11.95 33.60 -3.71
C ARG A 138 10.91 32.79 -4.51
N ASP A 139 10.60 33.21 -5.72
CA ASP A 139 9.59 32.53 -6.54
C ASP A 139 10.07 31.12 -6.94
N GLN A 140 11.35 30.98 -7.26
CA GLN A 140 11.97 29.67 -7.52
C GLN A 140 11.93 28.77 -6.28
N MET A 141 12.21 29.32 -5.09
CA MET A 141 12.06 28.58 -3.83
C MET A 141 10.63 28.07 -3.63
N THR A 142 9.62 28.90 -3.89
CA THR A 142 8.22 28.51 -3.81
C THR A 142 7.92 27.37 -4.79
N THR A 143 8.38 27.45 -6.05
CA THR A 143 8.18 26.37 -7.03
C THR A 143 8.82 25.05 -6.61
N LEU A 144 9.99 25.08 -5.99
CA LEU A 144 10.64 23.88 -5.47
C LEU A 144 9.88 23.30 -4.27
N LEU A 145 9.32 24.14 -3.40
CA LEU A 145 8.44 23.69 -2.31
C LEU A 145 7.18 23.02 -2.86
N ASP A 146 6.55 23.58 -3.90
CA ASP A 146 5.37 22.99 -4.53
C ASP A 146 5.70 21.61 -5.15
N LEU A 147 6.85 21.48 -5.80
CA LEU A 147 7.33 20.19 -6.32
C LEU A 147 7.62 19.19 -5.19
N ALA A 148 8.24 19.64 -4.11
CA ALA A 148 8.53 18.81 -2.96
C ALA A 148 7.26 18.31 -2.26
N GLU A 149 6.26 19.18 -2.11
CA GLU A 149 4.96 18.81 -1.55
C GLU A 149 4.27 17.75 -2.41
N LYS A 150 4.28 17.93 -3.74
CA LYS A 150 3.78 16.92 -4.68
C LYS A 150 4.52 15.58 -4.53
N GLY A 151 5.86 15.60 -4.61
CA GLY A 151 6.67 14.39 -4.56
C GLY A 151 6.56 13.64 -3.22
N VAL A 152 6.54 14.36 -2.10
CA VAL A 152 6.29 13.74 -0.79
C VAL A 152 4.86 13.19 -0.71
N GLY A 153 3.86 13.88 -1.26
CA GLY A 153 2.50 13.35 -1.35
C GLY A 153 2.44 11.99 -2.05
N GLU A 154 3.13 11.85 -3.18
CA GLU A 154 3.23 10.58 -3.94
C GLU A 154 3.95 9.49 -3.12
N LEU A 155 5.05 9.82 -2.44
CA LEU A 155 5.77 8.88 -1.58
C LEU A 155 4.95 8.45 -0.36
N VAL A 156 4.20 9.35 0.27
CA VAL A 156 3.30 9.05 1.38
C VAL A 156 2.17 8.13 0.93
N ALA A 157 1.62 8.37 -0.25
CA ALA A 157 0.65 7.46 -0.86
C ALA A 157 1.26 6.06 -1.08
N ALA A 158 2.49 5.97 -1.57
CA ALA A 158 3.21 4.71 -1.73
C ALA A 158 3.51 4.02 -0.39
N GLN A 159 3.89 4.76 0.65
CA GLN A 159 4.08 4.24 2.01
C GLN A 159 2.78 3.65 2.59
N ARG A 160 1.63 4.20 2.19
CA ARG A 160 0.29 3.73 2.58
C ARG A 160 -0.24 2.61 1.69
N ALA A 161 0.39 2.35 0.55
CA ALA A 161 -0.13 1.41 -0.45
C ALA A 161 -0.15 -0.02 0.11
N ALA A 162 -1.29 -0.39 0.68
CA ALA A 162 -1.76 -1.75 0.85
C ALA A 162 -2.78 -2.02 -0.26
N LEU A 163 -2.76 -3.22 -0.84
CA LEU A 163 -3.81 -3.63 -1.74
C LEU A 163 -5.09 -3.83 -0.93
N LEU A 164 -6.11 -3.00 -1.19
CA LEU A 164 -7.42 -3.20 -0.60
C LEU A 164 -8.03 -4.44 -1.25
N VAL A 165 -8.38 -5.43 -0.44
CA VAL A 165 -9.17 -6.57 -0.88
C VAL A 165 -10.63 -6.29 -0.51
N ALA A 166 -11.49 -6.14 -1.51
CA ALA A 166 -12.90 -5.80 -1.40
C ALA A 166 -13.75 -6.96 -0.86
N THR A 167 -13.33 -7.54 0.26
CA THR A 167 -13.98 -8.67 0.93
C THR A 167 -14.18 -8.40 2.42
N HIS A 168 -15.33 -8.81 2.92
CA HIS A 168 -15.62 -8.84 4.37
C HIS A 168 -15.34 -10.22 4.99
N ASN A 169 -14.97 -11.20 4.15
CA ASN A 169 -14.66 -12.55 4.57
C ASN A 169 -13.18 -12.67 4.98
N GLN A 170 -12.94 -12.95 6.26
CA GLN A 170 -11.58 -13.08 6.80
C GLN A 170 -10.78 -14.20 6.12
N GLY A 171 -11.42 -15.35 5.81
CA GLY A 171 -10.73 -16.46 5.17
C GLY A 171 -10.20 -16.10 3.79
N LYS A 172 -10.99 -15.38 2.98
CA LYS A 172 -10.57 -14.88 1.67
C LYS A 172 -9.41 -13.88 1.78
N LEU A 173 -9.50 -12.97 2.76
CA LEU A 173 -8.42 -12.01 3.01
C LEU A 173 -7.12 -12.73 3.37
N ASP A 174 -7.18 -13.74 4.25
CA ASP A 174 -6.01 -14.52 4.68
C ASP A 174 -5.38 -15.29 3.50
N GLU A 175 -6.20 -15.87 2.62
CA GLU A 175 -5.74 -16.54 1.40
C GLU A 175 -5.05 -15.57 0.44
N ILE A 176 -5.66 -14.42 0.15
CA ILE A 176 -5.07 -13.41 -0.73
C ILE A 176 -3.80 -12.82 -0.11
N ALA A 177 -3.78 -12.59 1.21
CA ALA A 177 -2.58 -12.18 1.93
C ALA A 177 -1.46 -13.21 1.76
N ALA A 178 -1.77 -14.50 1.88
CA ALA A 178 -0.79 -15.56 1.72
C ALA A 178 -0.25 -15.66 0.29
N LEU A 179 -1.10 -15.50 -0.72
CA LEU A 179 -0.72 -15.49 -2.14
C LEU A 179 0.20 -14.31 -2.48
N LEU A 180 -0.05 -13.15 -1.90
CA LEU A 180 0.66 -11.91 -2.20
C LEU A 180 1.93 -11.70 -1.34
N LYS A 181 2.06 -12.43 -0.24
CA LYS A 181 3.21 -12.38 0.66
C LYS A 181 4.58 -12.58 -0.02
N PRO A 182 4.77 -13.52 -0.96
CA PRO A 182 6.06 -13.68 -1.66
C PRO A 182 6.46 -12.47 -2.49
N TYR A 183 5.48 -11.65 -2.89
CA TYR A 183 5.68 -10.45 -3.70
C TYR A 183 5.84 -9.18 -2.84
N GLY A 184 5.79 -9.30 -1.51
CA GLY A 184 5.95 -8.16 -0.59
C GLY A 184 4.76 -7.20 -0.56
N VAL A 185 3.61 -7.59 -1.10
CA VAL A 185 2.40 -6.75 -1.10
C VAL A 185 1.62 -6.97 0.19
N ALA A 186 1.41 -5.89 0.95
CA ALA A 186 0.51 -5.90 2.09
C ALA A 186 -0.94 -5.79 1.63
N VAL A 187 -1.86 -6.48 2.32
CA VAL A 187 -3.30 -6.43 2.02
C VAL A 187 -4.07 -5.90 3.22
N VAL A 188 -5.19 -5.25 2.93
CA VAL A 188 -6.16 -4.79 3.94
C VAL A 188 -7.56 -5.17 3.47
N GLY A 189 -8.42 -5.63 4.37
CA GLY A 189 -9.79 -6.06 4.02
C GLY A 189 -10.81 -4.93 4.08
N ALA A 190 -11.90 -5.05 3.31
CA ALA A 190 -13.01 -4.09 3.34
C ALA A 190 -13.68 -3.99 4.72
N LYS A 191 -13.77 -5.11 5.45
CA LYS A 191 -14.27 -5.13 6.85
C LYS A 191 -13.37 -4.36 7.81
N GLU A 192 -12.05 -4.45 7.66
CA GLU A 192 -11.10 -3.72 8.50
C GLU A 192 -11.21 -2.20 8.26
N MET A 193 -11.48 -1.82 7.01
CA MET A 193 -11.73 -0.44 6.57
C MET A 193 -13.16 0.05 6.86
N ARG A 194 -14.04 -0.80 7.43
CA ARG A 194 -15.44 -0.50 7.75
C ARG A 194 -16.26 -0.02 6.54
N LEU A 195 -15.98 -0.59 5.36
CA LEU A 195 -16.70 -0.26 4.14
C LEU A 195 -18.10 -0.89 4.13
N PRO A 196 -19.10 -0.24 3.51
CA PRO A 196 -20.39 -0.88 3.26
C PRO A 196 -20.25 -2.06 2.30
N GLU A 197 -21.08 -3.09 2.47
CA GLU A 197 -21.21 -4.18 1.49
C GLU A 197 -22.17 -3.71 0.38
N PRO A 198 -21.70 -3.58 -0.87
CA PRO A 198 -22.57 -3.21 -1.98
C PRO A 198 -23.52 -4.37 -2.33
N GLU A 199 -24.71 -4.06 -2.85
CA GLU A 199 -25.61 -5.10 -3.37
C GLU A 199 -25.01 -5.72 -4.65
N GLU A 200 -24.80 -7.03 -4.63
CA GLU A 200 -24.26 -7.81 -5.75
C GLU A 200 -25.39 -8.14 -6.74
N THR A 201 -25.78 -7.17 -7.58
CA THR A 201 -26.86 -7.34 -8.57
C THR A 201 -26.41 -7.90 -9.92
N GLY A 202 -25.15 -8.33 -10.02
CA GLY A 202 -24.57 -8.86 -11.25
C GLY A 202 -25.10 -10.25 -11.59
N THR A 203 -25.05 -10.60 -12.87
CA THR A 203 -25.46 -11.91 -13.39
C THR A 203 -24.26 -12.80 -13.77
N THR A 204 -23.05 -12.25 -13.67
CA THR A 204 -21.78 -12.93 -13.94
C THR A 204 -20.77 -12.65 -12.82
N PHE A 205 -19.78 -13.54 -12.64
CA PHE A 205 -18.72 -13.37 -11.63
C PHE A 205 -17.95 -12.05 -11.83
N VAL A 206 -17.69 -11.68 -13.09
CA VAL A 206 -17.01 -10.42 -13.44
C VAL A 206 -17.81 -9.20 -12.98
N GLU A 207 -19.14 -9.21 -13.18
CA GLU A 207 -20.01 -8.08 -12.78
C GLU A 207 -20.02 -7.90 -11.26
N ASN A 208 -20.17 -8.97 -10.50
CA ASN A 208 -20.15 -8.93 -9.04
C ASN A 208 -18.79 -8.47 -8.50
N ALA A 209 -17.70 -9.04 -9.02
CA ALA A 209 -16.34 -8.63 -8.66
C ALA A 209 -16.09 -7.14 -8.99
N ARG A 210 -16.57 -6.65 -10.14
CA ARG A 210 -16.49 -5.22 -10.51
C ARG A 210 -17.25 -4.32 -9.54
N ILE A 211 -18.49 -4.67 -9.19
CA ILE A 211 -19.30 -3.89 -8.24
C ILE A 211 -18.54 -3.72 -6.92
N LYS A 212 -18.01 -4.81 -6.37
CA LYS A 212 -17.23 -4.79 -5.13
C LYS A 212 -15.93 -3.98 -5.26
N ALA A 213 -15.13 -4.23 -6.30
CA ALA A 213 -13.85 -3.56 -6.51
C ALA A 213 -14.02 -2.04 -6.68
N HIS A 214 -14.94 -1.61 -7.55
CA HIS A 214 -15.19 -0.18 -7.80
C HIS A 214 -15.78 0.52 -6.58
N ALA A 215 -16.72 -0.09 -5.86
CA ALA A 215 -17.26 0.49 -4.63
C ALA A 215 -16.16 0.71 -3.58
N ALA A 216 -15.27 -0.27 -3.41
CA ALA A 216 -14.15 -0.19 -2.48
C ALA A 216 -13.10 0.86 -2.91
N ALA A 217 -12.75 0.91 -4.19
CA ALA A 217 -11.79 1.87 -4.73
C ALA A 217 -12.31 3.32 -4.63
N GLN A 218 -13.58 3.56 -4.98
CA GLN A 218 -14.21 4.87 -4.87
C GLN A 218 -14.32 5.34 -3.41
N ALA A 219 -14.65 4.43 -2.49
CA ALA A 219 -14.80 4.77 -1.08
C ALA A 219 -13.48 5.12 -0.38
N THR A 220 -12.35 4.57 -0.85
CA THR A 220 -11.05 4.68 -0.17
C THR A 220 -10.01 5.52 -0.92
N GLY A 221 -10.17 5.72 -2.22
CA GLY A 221 -9.14 6.33 -3.07
C GLY A 221 -7.92 5.42 -3.30
N LEU A 222 -8.03 4.11 -3.00
CA LEU A 222 -6.97 3.12 -3.21
C LEU A 222 -7.35 2.16 -4.34
N PRO A 223 -6.38 1.56 -5.05
CA PRO A 223 -6.65 0.41 -5.89
C PRO A 223 -7.23 -0.75 -5.07
N ALA A 224 -8.30 -1.37 -5.57
CA ALA A 224 -9.01 -2.43 -4.87
C ALA A 224 -9.13 -3.70 -5.73
N LEU A 225 -8.70 -4.82 -5.16
CA LEU A 225 -8.87 -6.16 -5.72
C LEU A 225 -10.16 -6.77 -5.17
N SER A 226 -11.01 -7.29 -6.03
CA SER A 226 -12.13 -8.15 -5.63
C SER A 226 -12.01 -9.50 -6.30
N ASP A 227 -12.54 -10.52 -5.62
CA ASP A 227 -12.83 -11.82 -6.21
C ASP A 227 -14.34 -12.06 -6.28
N ASP A 228 -14.77 -12.88 -7.22
CA ASP A 228 -16.06 -13.57 -7.16
C ASP A 228 -15.93 -15.01 -7.63
N SER A 229 -16.62 -15.93 -6.95
CA SER A 229 -16.42 -17.36 -7.17
C SER A 229 -17.67 -18.19 -6.87
N GLY A 230 -17.76 -19.33 -7.55
CA GLY A 230 -18.88 -20.26 -7.44
C GLY A 230 -18.66 -21.56 -8.19
N ILE A 231 -19.59 -22.50 -8.03
CA ILE A 231 -19.56 -23.77 -8.75
C ILE A 231 -20.56 -23.72 -9.91
N GLU A 232 -20.08 -24.06 -11.10
CA GLU A 232 -20.90 -24.23 -12.29
C GLU A 232 -21.00 -25.72 -12.63
N ILE A 233 -22.23 -26.23 -12.75
CA ILE A 233 -22.50 -27.63 -13.05
C ILE A 233 -23.01 -27.71 -14.48
N ASP A 234 -22.30 -28.45 -15.34
CA ASP A 234 -22.59 -28.48 -16.79
C ASP A 234 -23.99 -29.03 -17.08
N ALA A 235 -24.41 -30.06 -16.32
CA ALA A 235 -25.74 -30.66 -16.46
C ALA A 235 -26.89 -29.81 -15.89
N LEU A 236 -26.59 -28.68 -15.26
CA LEU A 236 -27.57 -27.69 -14.76
C LEU A 236 -27.39 -26.33 -15.45
N ASP A 237 -26.84 -26.31 -16.66
CA ASP A 237 -26.58 -25.10 -17.45
C ASP A 237 -25.76 -24.05 -16.66
N GLY A 238 -24.79 -24.51 -15.86
CA GLY A 238 -23.92 -23.67 -15.06
C GLY A 238 -24.47 -23.27 -13.69
N GLN A 239 -25.69 -23.69 -13.31
CA GLN A 239 -26.20 -23.45 -11.97
C GLN A 239 -25.44 -24.28 -10.91
N PRO A 240 -25.29 -23.76 -9.67
CA PRO A 240 -25.77 -22.46 -9.17
C PRO A 240 -24.99 -21.23 -9.68
N GLY A 241 -23.75 -21.38 -10.14
CA GLY A 241 -22.95 -20.29 -10.70
C GLY A 241 -22.75 -19.16 -9.69
N VAL A 242 -23.03 -17.92 -10.10
CA VAL A 242 -22.94 -16.73 -9.23
C VAL A 242 -23.81 -16.81 -7.96
N TYR A 243 -24.86 -17.65 -7.96
CA TYR A 243 -25.79 -17.82 -6.85
C TYR A 243 -25.38 -18.95 -5.89
N THR A 244 -24.12 -19.41 -5.95
CA THR A 244 -23.61 -20.53 -5.13
C THR A 244 -23.81 -20.26 -3.63
N ALA A 245 -23.52 -19.04 -3.18
CA ALA A 245 -23.70 -18.65 -1.79
C ALA A 245 -25.20 -18.62 -1.39
N ASP A 246 -26.05 -18.08 -2.27
CA ASP A 246 -27.50 -17.98 -2.02
C ASP A 246 -28.16 -19.34 -1.86
N TRP A 247 -27.66 -20.36 -2.57
CA TRP A 247 -28.17 -21.73 -2.44
C TRP A 247 -27.83 -22.37 -1.09
N ALA A 248 -26.85 -21.82 -0.37
CA ALA A 248 -26.48 -22.24 0.97
C ALA A 248 -27.13 -21.38 2.05
N GLU A 249 -27.78 -20.27 1.71
CA GLU A 249 -28.26 -19.29 2.70
C GLU A 249 -29.44 -19.84 3.53
N THR A 250 -29.36 -19.68 4.85
CA THR A 250 -30.40 -20.07 5.81
C THR A 250 -30.56 -18.99 6.88
N ASP A 251 -31.64 -19.05 7.68
CA ASP A 251 -31.86 -18.14 8.83
C ASP A 251 -30.72 -18.20 9.88
N ALA A 252 -29.93 -19.29 9.89
CA ALA A 252 -28.83 -19.50 10.83
C ALA A 252 -27.43 -19.30 10.19
N GLY A 253 -27.37 -18.76 8.97
CA GLY A 253 -26.15 -18.61 8.17
C GLY A 253 -26.08 -19.64 7.03
N ARG A 254 -24.88 -19.92 6.52
CA ARG A 254 -24.73 -20.76 5.33
C ARG A 254 -24.55 -22.25 5.64
N ASP A 255 -25.35 -23.09 5.00
CA ASP A 255 -25.26 -24.55 5.00
C ASP A 255 -24.94 -25.08 3.59
N PHE A 256 -23.65 -25.36 3.36
CA PHE A 256 -23.20 -25.88 2.07
C PHE A 256 -23.57 -27.35 1.84
N VAL A 257 -23.90 -28.12 2.88
CA VAL A 257 -24.39 -29.50 2.71
C VAL A 257 -25.77 -29.45 2.09
N MET A 258 -26.65 -28.56 2.57
CA MET A 258 -27.95 -28.31 1.95
C MET A 258 -27.80 -27.88 0.47
N ALA A 259 -26.89 -26.96 0.17
CA ALA A 259 -26.67 -26.51 -1.21
C ALA A 259 -26.20 -27.66 -2.13
N MET A 260 -25.33 -28.55 -1.62
CA MET A 260 -24.88 -29.74 -2.35
C MET A 260 -26.01 -30.75 -2.56
N GLU A 261 -26.84 -31.01 -1.55
CA GLU A 261 -28.02 -31.89 -1.65
C GLU A 261 -29.02 -31.34 -2.67
N LYS A 262 -29.32 -30.05 -2.62
CA LYS A 262 -30.15 -29.35 -3.62
C LYS A 262 -29.59 -29.52 -5.03
N SER A 263 -28.29 -29.33 -5.21
CA SER A 263 -27.62 -29.50 -6.51
C SER A 263 -27.72 -30.94 -7.01
N HIS A 264 -27.52 -31.92 -6.11
CA HIS A 264 -27.64 -33.33 -6.43
C HIS A 264 -29.07 -33.72 -6.82
N ASP A 265 -30.07 -33.27 -6.07
CA ASP A 265 -31.48 -33.52 -6.37
C ASP A 265 -31.89 -32.94 -7.73
N MET A 266 -31.36 -31.76 -8.08
CA MET A 266 -31.59 -31.16 -9.40
C MET A 266 -30.93 -31.96 -10.51
N LEU A 267 -29.72 -32.49 -10.29
CA LEU A 267 -29.02 -33.36 -11.24
C LEU A 267 -29.78 -34.67 -11.47
N VAL A 268 -30.31 -35.29 -10.41
CA VAL A 268 -31.15 -36.49 -10.54
C VAL A 268 -32.44 -36.18 -11.31
N LYS A 269 -33.05 -35.02 -11.05
CA LYS A 269 -34.29 -34.57 -11.72
C LYS A 269 -34.07 -34.15 -13.17
N SER A 270 -32.89 -33.68 -13.55
CA SER A 270 -32.62 -33.25 -14.93
C SER A 270 -32.65 -34.39 -15.93
N GLY A 271 -32.38 -35.63 -15.47
CA GLY A 271 -32.36 -36.82 -16.31
C GLY A 271 -31.17 -36.89 -17.26
N VAL A 272 -30.15 -36.04 -17.05
CA VAL A 272 -28.90 -36.06 -17.83
C VAL A 272 -28.05 -37.25 -17.40
N ASP A 273 -27.59 -38.03 -18.37
CA ASP A 273 -26.74 -39.19 -18.13
C ASP A 273 -25.38 -38.80 -17.51
N GLN A 274 -24.86 -39.68 -16.66
CA GLN A 274 -23.52 -39.53 -16.08
C GLN A 274 -22.41 -39.80 -17.12
N PRO A 275 -21.19 -39.24 -16.92
CA PRO A 275 -20.73 -38.48 -15.76
C PRO A 275 -21.16 -37.01 -15.77
N TRP A 276 -21.54 -36.49 -14.60
CA TRP A 276 -21.75 -35.05 -14.41
C TRP A 276 -20.42 -34.37 -14.12
N THR A 277 -20.17 -33.27 -14.82
CA THR A 277 -18.99 -32.43 -14.64
C THR A 277 -19.40 -31.10 -14.02
N ALA A 278 -18.49 -30.57 -13.21
CA ALA A 278 -18.62 -29.26 -12.60
C ALA A 278 -17.25 -28.59 -12.53
N ARG A 279 -17.25 -27.26 -12.52
CA ARG A 279 -16.04 -26.45 -12.37
C ARG A 279 -16.23 -25.42 -11.28
N PHE A 280 -15.15 -25.14 -10.55
CA PHE A 280 -15.09 -24.00 -9.65
C PHE A 280 -14.56 -22.80 -10.44
N CYS A 281 -15.42 -21.81 -10.63
CA CYS A 281 -15.09 -20.57 -11.33
C CYS A 281 -14.64 -19.53 -10.30
N CYS A 282 -13.56 -18.82 -10.60
CA CYS A 282 -13.06 -17.72 -9.79
C CYS A 282 -12.57 -16.63 -10.73
N THR A 283 -13.05 -15.41 -10.53
CA THR A 283 -12.66 -14.23 -11.30
C THR A 283 -12.09 -13.20 -10.35
N LEU A 284 -11.01 -12.54 -10.76
CA LEU A 284 -10.44 -11.39 -10.05
C LEU A 284 -10.65 -10.12 -10.87
N VAL A 285 -10.91 -9.01 -10.17
CA VAL A 285 -10.99 -7.67 -10.76
C VAL A 285 -10.16 -6.72 -9.92
N LEU A 286 -9.25 -6.00 -10.55
CA LEU A 286 -8.50 -4.90 -9.94
C LEU A 286 -9.05 -3.58 -10.48
N ALA A 287 -9.56 -2.72 -9.60
CA ALA A 287 -10.14 -1.43 -9.96
C ALA A 287 -9.35 -0.27 -9.35
N TRP A 288 -9.28 0.86 -10.08
CA TRP A 288 -8.65 2.10 -9.65
C TRP A 288 -9.68 3.20 -9.41
N PRO A 289 -9.35 4.21 -8.57
CA PRO A 289 -10.28 5.31 -8.25
C PRO A 289 -10.70 6.18 -9.45
N ASP A 290 -9.95 6.15 -10.55
CA ASP A 290 -10.26 6.88 -11.78
C ASP A 290 -11.31 6.16 -12.68
N GLY A 291 -11.79 5.00 -12.23
CA GLY A 291 -12.79 4.18 -12.92
C GLY A 291 -12.21 3.17 -13.90
N HIS A 292 -10.88 3.07 -14.03
CA HIS A 292 -10.23 1.99 -14.78
C HIS A 292 -10.33 0.65 -14.02
N ASP A 293 -10.49 -0.47 -14.73
CA ASP A 293 -10.34 -1.81 -14.15
C ASP A 293 -9.68 -2.81 -15.11
N GLU A 294 -9.00 -3.78 -14.51
CA GLU A 294 -8.46 -4.97 -15.17
C GLU A 294 -9.20 -6.22 -14.65
N VAL A 295 -9.59 -7.10 -15.59
CA VAL A 295 -10.32 -8.34 -15.31
C VAL A 295 -9.42 -9.53 -15.60
N PHE A 296 -9.34 -10.45 -14.63
CA PHE A 296 -8.62 -11.71 -14.72
C PHE A 296 -9.65 -12.85 -14.61
N PRO A 297 -10.20 -13.32 -15.75
CA PRO A 297 -11.27 -14.31 -15.79
C PRO A 297 -10.80 -15.74 -15.52
#